data_AF-A0A1F9FIU3-F1
#
_entry.id   AF-A0A1F9FIU3-F1
#
_cell.length_a   1.000
_cell.length_b   1.000
_cell.length_c   1.000
_cell.angle_alpha   90.00
_cell.angle_beta   90.00
_cell.angle_gamma   90.00
#
_symmetry.space_group_name_H-M   'P 1'
#
loop_
_entity.id
_entity.type
_entity.pdbx_description
1 polymer ?
#
loop_
_entity_poly.entity_id
_entity_poly.type
_entity_poly.pdbx_seq_one_letter_code
_entity_poly.pdbx_strand_id
1 'polypeptide(L)'
;MKRLSLFLFLICAACGNDRQYEFYDTLYGANDAGLTLTQSNHAHGWQQSQCFMCHVKANIHQVDRIGSPVFDLAKELVEQQGISSCSTCHGDNGL
;
A
#
# COMPACT_ATOMS: atom_id res chain seq x y z
N MET A 1 38.08 -2.00 -23.14
CA MET A 1 37.56 -1.59 -21.81
C MET A 1 36.31 -0.71 -21.84
N LYS A 2 35.89 -0.10 -22.97
CA LYS A 2 34.68 0.77 -23.02
C LYS A 2 33.34 0.04 -23.19
N ARG A 3 33.34 -1.24 -23.58
CA ARG A 3 32.11 -2.02 -23.84
C ARG A 3 31.54 -2.74 -22.61
N LEU A 4 32.34 -2.91 -21.55
CA LEU A 4 31.91 -3.60 -20.33
C LEU A 4 31.04 -2.69 -19.44
N SER A 5 31.24 -1.37 -19.49
CA SER A 5 30.42 -0.39 -18.76
C SER A 5 28.98 -0.28 -19.25
N LEU A 6 28.69 -0.63 -20.51
CA LEU A 6 27.33 -0.49 -21.06
C LEU A 6 26.39 -1.62 -20.59
N PHE A 7 26.94 -2.80 -20.29
CA PHE A 7 26.14 -3.95 -19.82
C PHE A 7 25.72 -3.81 -18.35
N LEU A 8 26.52 -3.14 -17.52
CA LEU A 8 26.21 -2.94 -16.10
C LEU A 8 25.04 -1.96 -15.88
N PHE A 9 24.82 -1.03 -16.83
CA PHE A 9 23.73 -0.04 -16.75
C PHE A 9 22.34 -0.63 -17.04
N LEU A 10 22.27 -1.71 -17.83
CA LEU A 10 21.00 -2.34 -18.23
C LEU A 10 20.40 -3.23 -17.15
N ILE A 11 21.20 -3.74 -16.21
CA ILE A 11 20.74 -4.63 -15.14
C ILE A 11 20.03 -3.85 -14.03
N CYS A 12 20.38 -2.58 -13.82
CA CYS A 12 19.76 -1.72 -12.81
C CYS A 12 18.37 -1.17 -13.21
N ALA A 13 17.95 -1.33 -14.47
CA ALA A 13 16.68 -0.82 -14.98
C ALA A 13 15.51 -1.81 -14.81
N ALA A 14 15.76 -3.04 -14.35
CA ALA A 14 14.77 -4.11 -14.24
C ALA A 14 14.11 -4.24 -12.85
N CYS A 15 14.26 -3.25 -11.96
CA CYS A 15 13.51 -3.20 -10.70
C CYS A 15 12.08 -2.70 -10.92
N GLY A 16 11.32 -3.39 -11.78
CA GLY A 16 9.88 -3.22 -11.84
C GLY A 16 9.27 -4.04 -10.70
N ASN A 17 8.79 -3.39 -9.63
CA ASN A 17 7.93 -4.09 -8.67
C ASN A 17 6.71 -4.59 -9.41
N ASP A 18 6.42 -5.87 -9.31
CA ASP A 18 5.20 -6.46 -9.81
C ASP A 18 4.03 -5.94 -8.97
N ARG A 19 3.15 -5.16 -9.60
CA ARG A 19 2.02 -4.48 -8.95
C ARG A 19 0.69 -5.15 -9.24
N GLN A 20 0.70 -6.39 -9.73
CA GLN A 20 -0.54 -7.11 -10.06
C GLN A 20 -1.52 -7.23 -8.86
N TYR A 21 -1.01 -7.11 -7.63
CA TYR A 21 -1.79 -7.19 -6.39
C TYR A 21 -2.18 -5.82 -5.81
N GLU A 22 -1.80 -4.72 -6.45
CA GLU A 22 -2.10 -3.36 -6.02
C GLU A 22 -3.47 -2.90 -6.58
N PHE A 23 -4.56 -3.47 -6.06
CA PHE A 23 -5.93 -3.24 -6.55
C PHE A 23 -6.79 -2.49 -5.52
N TYR A 24 -7.37 -1.35 -5.94
CA TYR A 24 -8.02 -0.40 -5.02
C TYR A 24 -9.55 -0.27 -5.19
N ASP A 25 -10.15 -1.03 -6.11
CA ASP A 25 -11.57 -0.85 -6.45
C ASP A 25 -12.52 -1.63 -5.52
N THR A 26 -12.01 -2.49 -4.64
CA THR A 26 -12.80 -3.31 -3.69
C THR A 26 -13.24 -2.57 -2.42
N LEU A 27 -12.84 -1.31 -2.23
CA LEU A 27 -13.13 -0.56 -1.01
C LEU A 27 -14.49 0.15 -1.02
N TYR A 28 -15.16 0.25 -2.18
CA TYR A 28 -16.49 0.85 -2.26
C TYR A 28 -17.57 -0.10 -1.72
N GLY A 29 -18.25 0.33 -0.65
CA GLY A 29 -19.37 -0.42 -0.06
C GLY A 29 -18.96 -1.45 0.99
N ALA A 30 -17.66 -1.58 1.30
CA ALA A 30 -17.19 -2.35 2.43
C ALA A 30 -17.47 -1.56 3.73
N ASN A 31 -18.43 -2.06 4.52
CA ASN A 31 -18.58 -1.97 5.97
C ASN A 31 -17.71 -0.91 6.70
N ASP A 32 -18.38 -0.04 7.46
CA ASP A 32 -17.78 1.01 8.30
C ASP A 32 -16.87 1.98 7.55
N ALA A 33 -17.32 2.44 6.38
CA ALA A 33 -16.64 3.43 5.55
C ALA A 33 -15.20 3.04 5.14
N GLY A 34 -14.91 1.76 4.94
CA GLY A 34 -13.59 1.32 4.46
C GLY A 34 -12.49 1.33 5.52
N LEU A 35 -12.84 1.47 6.81
CA LEU A 35 -11.88 1.32 7.92
C LEU A 35 -11.55 -0.14 8.24
N THR A 36 -12.33 -1.10 7.74
CA THR A 36 -12.06 -2.53 7.96
C THR A 36 -11.57 -3.19 6.68
N LEU A 37 -10.30 -3.60 6.68
CA LEU A 37 -9.74 -4.59 5.78
C LEU A 37 -10.44 -5.93 6.02
N THR A 38 -10.75 -6.66 4.96
CA THR A 38 -11.44 -7.96 5.01
C THR A 38 -10.69 -8.97 4.17
N GLN A 39 -10.97 -10.26 4.39
CA GLN A 39 -10.44 -11.30 3.51
C GLN A 39 -10.88 -11.12 2.04
N SER A 40 -12.06 -10.55 1.78
CA SER A 40 -12.53 -10.31 0.42
C SER A 40 -11.75 -9.22 -0.31
N ASN A 41 -11.37 -8.13 0.38
CA ASN A 41 -10.60 -7.05 -0.23
C ASN A 41 -9.07 -7.27 -0.15
N HIS A 42 -8.57 -8.16 0.71
CA HIS A 42 -7.16 -8.55 0.82
C HIS A 42 -6.94 -10.06 0.64
N ALA A 43 -7.53 -10.70 -0.38
CA ALA A 43 -7.52 -12.17 -0.53
C ALA A 43 -6.13 -12.84 -0.43
N HIS A 44 -5.07 -12.18 -0.91
CA HIS A 44 -3.71 -12.70 -0.89
C HIS A 44 -2.89 -12.28 0.35
N GLY A 45 -3.28 -11.18 1.00
CA GLY A 45 -2.52 -10.54 2.09
C GLY A 45 -3.28 -10.42 3.41
N TRP A 46 -4.43 -11.06 3.52
CA TRP A 46 -5.29 -10.98 4.70
C TRP A 46 -4.55 -11.42 5.96
N GLN A 47 -4.62 -10.58 7.01
CA GLN A 47 -3.93 -10.76 8.29
C GLN A 47 -2.39 -10.84 8.22
N GLN A 48 -1.78 -10.44 7.11
CA GLN A 48 -0.33 -10.39 6.99
C GLN A 48 0.21 -9.00 7.36
N SER A 49 1.36 -8.96 8.02
CA SER A 49 2.02 -7.70 8.41
C SER A 49 2.95 -7.10 7.38
N GLN A 50 3.11 -7.76 6.23
CA GLN A 50 4.01 -7.32 5.17
C GLN A 50 3.27 -6.52 4.09
N CYS A 51 2.50 -5.51 4.48
CA CYS A 51 1.63 -4.73 3.58
C CYS A 51 2.37 -4.16 2.37
N PHE A 52 3.62 -3.71 2.57
CA PHE A 52 4.43 -3.07 1.53
C PHE A 52 5.05 -4.03 0.51
N MET A 53 4.82 -5.34 0.65
CA MET A 53 5.17 -6.32 -0.40
C MET A 53 4.27 -6.16 -1.62
N CYS A 54 3.02 -5.76 -1.40
CA CYS A 54 2.02 -5.58 -2.46
C CYS A 54 1.70 -4.10 -2.70
N HIS A 55 1.70 -3.28 -1.64
CA HIS A 55 1.32 -1.87 -1.72
C HIS A 55 2.54 -0.95 -1.75
N VAL A 56 2.57 -0.02 -2.70
CA VAL A 56 3.52 1.08 -2.65
C VAL A 56 3.06 2.04 -1.56
N LYS A 57 3.94 2.34 -0.59
CA LYS A 57 3.65 3.23 0.54
C LYS A 57 2.97 4.54 0.11
N ALA A 58 3.49 5.18 -0.94
CA ALA A 58 2.99 6.44 -1.50
C ALA A 58 1.59 6.37 -2.14
N ASN A 59 1.10 5.17 -2.46
CA ASN A 59 -0.22 4.95 -3.07
C ASN A 59 -1.30 4.66 -2.01
N ILE A 60 -0.90 4.32 -0.78
CA ILE A 60 -1.83 4.12 0.33
C ILE A 60 -2.43 5.48 0.73
N HIS A 61 -3.75 5.53 0.89
CA HIS A 61 -4.52 6.76 1.15
C HIS A 61 -4.25 7.89 0.13
N GLN A 62 -4.24 7.56 -1.17
CA GLN A 62 -4.07 8.56 -2.23
C GLN A 62 -5.36 9.30 -2.62
N VAL A 63 -6.52 8.65 -2.51
CA VAL A 63 -7.83 9.22 -2.88
C VAL A 63 -8.82 9.05 -1.73
N ASP A 64 -9.40 10.16 -1.26
CA ASP A 64 -10.49 10.12 -0.29
C ASP A 64 -11.79 9.72 -1.01
N ARG A 65 -12.20 8.48 -0.79
CA ARG A 65 -13.40 7.90 -1.42
C ARG A 65 -14.64 7.98 -0.53
N ILE A 66 -14.49 8.41 0.72
CA ILE A 66 -15.52 8.37 1.76
C ILE A 66 -15.81 9.74 2.38
N GLY A 67 -15.01 10.76 2.07
CA GLY A 67 -15.17 12.11 2.59
C GLY A 67 -14.73 12.23 4.05
N SER A 68 -13.64 11.55 4.43
CA SER A 68 -13.18 11.52 5.82
C SER A 68 -12.32 12.74 6.17
N PRO A 69 -12.62 13.48 7.25
CA PRO A 69 -11.83 14.65 7.65
C PRO A 69 -10.42 14.30 8.14
N VAL A 70 -10.13 13.01 8.39
CA VAL A 70 -8.80 12.53 8.82
C VAL A 70 -8.00 11.91 7.68
N PHE A 71 -8.50 11.95 6.44
CA PHE A 71 -7.87 11.29 5.30
C PHE A 71 -6.45 11.82 5.03
N ASP A 72 -6.27 13.15 5.04
CA ASP A 72 -4.97 13.77 4.78
C ASP A 72 -3.93 13.37 5.84
N LEU A 73 -4.36 13.22 7.11
CA LEU A 73 -3.51 12.74 8.19
C LEU A 73 -3.07 11.29 7.97
N ALA A 74 -3.95 10.43 7.48
CA ALA A 74 -3.62 9.02 7.27
C ALA A 74 -2.44 8.82 6.30
N LYS A 75 -2.42 9.62 5.22
CA LYS A 75 -1.29 9.62 4.27
C LYS A 75 0.01 10.05 4.94
N GLU A 76 -0.02 11.13 5.72
CA GLU A 76 1.16 11.61 6.44
C GLU A 76 1.70 10.58 7.43
N LEU A 77 0.80 9.93 8.19
CA LEU A 77 1.15 8.89 9.16
C LEU A 77 1.85 7.70 8.49
N VAL A 78 1.28 7.17 7.40
CA VAL A 78 1.89 6.06 6.66
C VAL A 78 3.25 6.46 6.09
N GLU A 79 3.39 7.68 5.59
CA GLU A 79 4.67 8.16 5.07
C GLU A 79 5.77 8.26 6.13
N GLN A 80 5.44 8.78 7.31
CA GLN A 80 6.42 9.03 8.38
C GLN A 80 6.68 7.80 9.24
N GLN A 81 5.65 7.02 9.54
CA GLN A 81 5.67 5.95 10.54
C GLN A 81 5.54 4.56 9.92
N GLY A 82 5.10 4.46 8.67
CA GLY A 82 4.98 3.19 7.96
C GLY A 82 3.90 2.29 8.57
N ILE A 83 4.21 0.99 8.70
CA ILE A 83 3.22 0.00 9.17
C ILE A 83 2.75 0.27 10.60
N SER A 84 3.58 0.86 11.47
CA SER A 84 3.20 1.06 12.87
C SER A 84 2.07 2.07 13.07
N SER A 85 1.76 2.91 12.08
CA SER A 85 0.62 3.85 12.20
C SER A 85 -0.74 3.22 11.89
N CYS A 86 -0.78 2.06 11.23
CA CYS A 86 -2.00 1.51 10.66
C CYS A 86 -3.09 1.24 11.71
N SER A 87 -2.73 0.66 12.87
CA SER A 87 -3.67 0.39 13.96
C SER A 87 -4.23 1.64 14.64
N THR A 88 -3.65 2.83 14.39
CA THR A 88 -4.20 4.11 14.91
C THR A 88 -5.62 4.36 14.40
N CYS A 89 -5.91 3.98 13.16
CA CYS A 89 -7.23 4.18 12.54
C CYS A 89 -7.95 2.86 12.25
N HIS A 90 -7.21 1.80 11.95
CA HIS A 90 -7.76 0.50 11.58
C HIS A 90 -7.81 -0.49 12.77
N GLY A 91 -7.36 -0.13 13.97
CA GLY A 91 -7.30 -1.03 15.14
C GLY A 91 -6.49 -2.31 14.84
N ASP A 92 -6.86 -3.43 15.48
CA ASP A 92 -6.25 -4.76 15.26
C ASP A 92 -6.31 -5.24 13.80
N ASN A 93 -7.11 -4.56 12.97
CA ASN A 93 -7.28 -4.86 11.56
C ASN A 93 -6.29 -4.10 10.64
N GLY A 94 -5.69 -3.01 11.12
CA GLY A 94 -4.49 -2.41 10.54
C GLY A 94 -3.20 -3.11 10.97
N LEU A 95 -3.36 -4.16 11.79
CA LEU A 95 -2.39 -4.86 12.64
C LEU A 95 -2.12 -4.14 13.96
#